data_AF-B8GMR6-F1
#
_entry.id   AF-B8GMR6-F1
#
_cell.length_a   1.000
_cell.length_b   1.000
_cell.length_c   1.000
_cell.angle_alpha   90.00
_cell.angle_beta   90.00
_cell.angle_gamma   90.00
#
_symmetry.space_group_name_H-M   'P 1'
#
loop_
_entity.id
_entity.type
_entity.pdbx_description
1 polymer ?
#
loop_
_entity_poly.entity_id
_entity_poly.type
_entity_poly.pdbx_seq_one_letter_code
_entity_poly.pdbx_strand_id
1 'polypeptide(L)'
;MNYSVTDLIGNIGVAMVVFAYFRLQIGRWGFHDLPYLLFNLCGSSLIIVSLVFDFNLSTMILQIFWIGISLIGLMHLYRKRTEAGP
;
A
#
# COMPACT_ATOMS: atom_id res chain seq x y z
N MET A 1 -26.31 -7.62 -8.81
CA MET A 1 -24.93 -7.14 -8.63
C MET A 1 -24.01 -8.19 -9.22
N ASN A 2 -23.49 -7.97 -10.43
CA ASN A 2 -22.49 -8.86 -11.01
C ASN A 2 -21.13 -8.44 -10.45
N TYR A 3 -20.54 -9.27 -9.60
CA TYR A 3 -19.22 -9.02 -9.05
C TYR A 3 -18.17 -9.21 -10.14
N SER A 4 -17.44 -8.15 -10.45
CA SER A 4 -16.45 -8.15 -11.52
C SER A 4 -15.08 -8.59 -11.02
N VAL A 5 -14.23 -9.06 -11.94
CA VAL A 5 -12.82 -9.41 -11.61
C VAL A 5 -12.07 -8.20 -11.06
N THR A 6 -12.45 -6.98 -11.47
CA THR A 6 -11.86 -5.72 -11.00
C THR A 6 -12.23 -5.41 -9.56
N ASP A 7 -13.43 -5.78 -9.11
CA ASP A 7 -13.83 -5.69 -7.70
C ASP A 7 -13.03 -6.66 -6.83
N LEU A 8 -12.70 -7.85 -7.37
CA LEU A 8 -11.84 -8.81 -6.69
C LEU A 8 -10.42 -8.26 -6.51
N ILE A 9 -9.86 -7.66 -7.55
CA ILE A 9 -8.54 -7.03 -7.50
C ILE A 9 -8.52 -5.91 -6.47
N GLY A 10 -9.53 -5.04 -6.47
CA GLY A 10 -9.68 -3.97 -5.49
C GLY A 10 -9.74 -4.52 -4.05
N ASN A 11 -10.55 -5.55 -3.83
CA ASN A 11 -10.69 -6.19 -2.51
C ASN A 11 -9.40 -6.87 -2.02
N ILE A 12 -8.63 -7.47 -2.92
CA ILE A 12 -7.29 -7.99 -2.58
C ILE A 12 -6.40 -6.84 -2.12
N GLY A 13 -6.42 -5.71 -2.83
CA GLY A 13 -5.69 -4.51 -2.44
C GLY A 13 -6.09 -3.98 -1.06
N VAL A 14 -7.40 -3.92 -0.78
CA VAL A 14 -7.94 -3.55 0.54
C VAL A 14 -7.44 -4.51 1.62
N ALA A 15 -7.51 -5.82 1.39
CA ALA A 15 -7.04 -6.82 2.34
C ALA A 15 -5.55 -6.67 2.64
N MET A 16 -4.72 -6.36 1.64
CA MET A 16 -3.28 -6.13 1.83
C MET A 16 -2.99 -4.91 2.71
N VAL A 17 -3.65 -3.77 2.45
CA VAL A 17 -3.48 -2.54 3.24
C VAL A 17 -3.94 -2.76 4.69
N VAL A 18 -5.11 -3.38 4.87
CA VAL A 18 -5.66 -3.67 6.21
C VAL A 18 -4.76 -4.65 6.96
N PHE A 19 -4.24 -5.68 6.29
CA PHE A 19 -3.31 -6.62 6.91
C PHE A 19 -2.00 -5.95 7.33
N ALA A 20 -1.47 -5.04 6.51
CA ALA A 20 -0.28 -4.26 6.87
C ALA A 20 -0.53 -3.40 8.09
N TYR A 21 -1.67 -2.70 8.13
CA TYR A 21 -2.05 -1.90 9.28
C TYR A 21 -2.29 -2.75 10.53
N PHE A 22 -2.91 -3.92 10.39
CA PHE A 22 -3.08 -4.86 11.49
C PHE A 22 -1.73 -5.29 12.08
N ARG A 23 -0.78 -5.69 11.22
CA ARG A 23 0.59 -6.09 11.62
C ARG A 23 1.34 -4.95 12.31
N LEU A 24 1.17 -3.73 11.83
CA LEU A 24 1.68 -2.51 12.45
C LEU A 24 1.05 -2.31 13.85
N GLN A 25 -0.28 -2.44 13.96
CA GLN A 25 -1.02 -2.20 15.19
C GLN A 25 -0.66 -3.19 16.32
N ILE A 26 -0.39 -4.45 15.96
CA ILE A 26 0.09 -5.46 16.93
C ILE A 26 1.60 -5.36 17.22
N GLY A 27 2.26 -4.30 16.73
CA GLY A 27 3.69 -4.05 16.97
C GLY A 27 4.63 -5.02 16.29
N ARG A 28 4.15 -5.81 15.30
CA ARG A 28 5.00 -6.79 14.59
C ARG A 28 5.76 -6.19 13.42
N TRP A 29 5.30 -5.06 12.89
CA TRP A 29 6.00 -4.23 11.89
C TRP A 29 6.06 -2.79 12.39
N GLY A 30 7.16 -2.09 12.10
CA GLY A 30 7.29 -0.65 12.25
C GLY A 30 6.93 0.10 10.98
N PHE A 31 6.69 1.41 11.11
CA PHE A 31 6.36 2.30 9.99
C PHE A 31 7.43 2.39 8.90
N HIS A 32 8.69 2.07 9.23
CA HIS A 32 9.83 2.08 8.30
C HIS A 32 10.22 0.67 7.83
N ASP A 33 9.48 -0.35 8.25
CA ASP A 33 9.80 -1.73 7.89
C ASP A 33 9.42 -2.00 6.43
N LEU A 34 10.32 -2.68 5.70
CA LEU A 34 10.12 -3.01 4.29
C LEU A 34 8.78 -3.73 4.02
N PRO A 35 8.34 -4.74 4.79
CA PRO A 35 7.07 -5.42 4.53
C PRO A 35 5.87 -4.48 4.65
N TYR A 36 5.87 -3.57 5.62
CA TYR A 36 4.78 -2.60 5.79
C TYR A 36 4.68 -1.67 4.58
N LEU A 37 5.82 -1.11 4.14
CA LEU A 37 5.88 -0.21 2.98
C LEU A 37 5.48 -0.93 1.68
N LEU A 38 5.95 -2.16 1.47
CA LEU A 38 5.61 -2.94 0.27
C LEU A 38 4.13 -3.33 0.22
N PHE A 39 3.56 -3.79 1.34
CA PHE A 39 2.15 -4.16 1.36
C PHE A 39 1.25 -2.94 1.13
N ASN A 40 1.55 -1.79 1.74
CA ASN A 40 0.81 -0.57 1.47
C ASN A 40 0.94 -0.11 0.02
N LEU A 41 2.16 -0.13 -0.54
CA LEU A 41 2.39 0.26 -1.93
C LEU A 41 1.59 -0.65 -2.89
N CYS A 42 1.78 -1.97 -2.78
CA CYS A 42 1.09 -2.94 -3.64
C CYS A 42 -0.43 -2.90 -3.45
N GLY A 43 -0.90 -2.87 -2.20
CA GLY A 43 -2.32 -2.83 -1.90
C GLY A 43 -3.00 -1.57 -2.45
N SER A 44 -2.38 -0.41 -2.26
CA SER A 44 -2.88 0.86 -2.79
C SER A 44 -2.89 0.90 -4.31
N SER A 45 -1.86 0.33 -4.97
CA SER A 45 -1.83 0.20 -6.43
C SER A 45 -2.96 -0.68 -6.96
N LEU A 46 -3.26 -1.80 -6.32
CA LEU A 46 -4.38 -2.67 -6.72
C LEU A 46 -5.73 -1.96 -6.59
N ILE A 47 -5.92 -1.16 -5.54
CA ILE A 47 -7.14 -0.36 -5.37
C ILE A 47 -7.25 0.71 -6.47
N ILE A 48 -6.15 1.35 -6.89
CA ILE A 48 -6.17 2.25 -8.04
C ILE A 48 -6.59 1.52 -9.32
N VAL A 49 -6.13 0.29 -9.54
CA VAL A 49 -6.54 -0.49 -10.72
C VAL A 49 -8.05 -0.74 -10.73
N SER A 50 -8.67 -1.03 -9.58
CA SER A 50 -10.14 -1.19 -9.52
C SER A 50 -10.88 0.13 -9.77
N LEU A 51 -10.31 1.26 -9.31
CA LEU A 51 -10.87 2.61 -9.49
C LEU A 51 -10.92 3.07 -10.95
N VAL A 52 -10.15 2.46 -11.85
CA VAL A 52 -10.24 2.77 -13.29
C VAL A 52 -11.60 2.33 -13.87
N PHE A 53 -12.21 1.30 -13.28
CA PHE A 53 -13.49 0.74 -13.73
C PHE A 53 -14.69 1.33 -12.97
N ASP A 54 -14.54 1.59 -11.68
CA ASP A 54 -15.54 2.27 -10.85
C ASP A 54 -14.90 3.46 -10.14
N PHE A 55 -14.95 4.62 -10.78
CA PHE A 55 -14.16 5.77 -10.39
C PHE A 55 -14.71 6.47 -9.14
N ASN A 56 -13.88 6.50 -8.10
CA ASN A 56 -14.11 7.31 -6.90
C ASN A 56 -12.92 8.25 -6.66
N LEU A 57 -13.16 9.56 -6.84
CA LEU A 57 -12.12 10.57 -6.68
C LEU A 57 -11.52 10.59 -5.28
N SER A 58 -12.35 10.46 -4.24
CA SER A 58 -11.89 10.48 -2.84
C SER A 58 -10.98 9.29 -2.53
N THR A 59 -11.36 8.08 -2.96
CA THR A 59 -10.51 6.89 -2.79
C THR A 59 -9.24 7.01 -3.63
N MET A 60 -9.31 7.52 -4.87
CA MET A 60 -8.12 7.70 -5.71
C MET A 60 -7.09 8.64 -5.05
N ILE A 61 -7.54 9.79 -4.53
CA ILE A 61 -6.66 10.75 -3.82
C ILE A 61 -6.01 10.06 -2.62
N LEU A 62 -6.80 9.33 -1.82
CA LEU A 62 -6.28 8.58 -0.66
C LEU A 62 -5.20 7.58 -1.07
N GLN A 63 -5.40 6.82 -2.15
CA GLN A 63 -4.41 5.84 -2.60
C GLN A 63 -3.13 6.49 -3.13
N ILE A 64 -3.23 7.64 -3.81
CA ILE A 64 -2.04 8.41 -4.24
C ILE A 64 -1.20 8.81 -3.02
N PHE A 65 -1.84 9.25 -1.93
CA PHE A 65 -1.12 9.57 -0.69
C PHE A 65 -0.46 8.33 -0.07
N TRP A 66 -1.14 7.20 0.00
CA TRP A 66 -0.55 5.96 0.52
C TRP A 66 0.64 5.46 -0.30
N ILE A 67 0.55 5.53 -1.63
CA ILE A 67 1.67 5.25 -2.53
C ILE A 67 2.83 6.21 -2.24
N GLY A 68 2.55 7.52 -2.18
CA GLY A 68 3.56 8.54 -1.89
C GLY A 68 4.29 8.32 -0.56
N ILE A 69 3.54 8.07 0.52
CA ILE A 69 4.09 7.76 1.86
C ILE A 69 4.97 6.51 1.79
N SER A 70 4.51 5.46 1.10
CA SER A 70 5.24 4.20 0.99
C SER A 70 6.55 4.35 0.19
N LEU A 71 6.52 5.12 -0.91
CA LEU A 71 7.71 5.44 -1.70
C LEU A 71 8.72 6.27 -0.89
N ILE A 72 8.26 7.28 -0.15
CA ILE A 72 9.12 8.09 0.73
C ILE A 72 9.77 7.20 1.79
N GLY A 73 9.02 6.31 2.44
CA GLY A 73 9.58 5.36 3.41
C GLY A 73 10.61 4.42 2.79
N LEU A 74 10.35 3.95 1.57
CA LEU A 74 11.27 3.06 0.85
C LEU A 74 12.57 3.76 0.46
N MET A 75 12.50 5.02 0.02
CA MET A 75 13.69 5.84 -0.27
C MET A 75 14.55 6.07 0.98
N HIS A 76 13.92 6.35 2.13
CA HIS A 76 14.64 6.49 3.41
C HIS A 76 15.33 5.17 3.81
N LEU A 77 14.64 4.04 3.64
CA LEU A 77 15.21 2.73 3.94
C LEU A 77 16.41 2.41 3.03
N TYR A 78 16.29 2.71 1.75
CA TYR A 78 17.38 2.51 0.79
C TYR A 78 18.60 3.37 1.14
N ARG A 79 18.40 4.66 1.44
CA ARG A 79 19.50 5.57 1.82
C ARG A 79 20.22 5.12 3.09
N LYS A 80 19.47 4.68 4.11
CA LYS A 80 20.03 4.17 5.37
C LYS A 80 20.89 2.91 5.16
N ARG A 81 20.51 2.03 4.22
CA ARG A 81 21.31 0.85 3.87
C ARG A 81 22.61 1.22 3.15
N THR A 82 22.57 2.24 2.30
CA THR A 82 23.76 2.74 1.60
C THR A 82 24.75 3.42 2.54
N GLU A 83 24.27 4.17 3.54
CA GLU A 83 25.11 4.83 4.55
C GLU A 83 25.73 3.83 5.55
N ALA A 84 25.11 2.67 5.75
CA ALA A 84 25.61 1.66 6.69
C ALA A 84 26.84 0.89 6.20
N GLY A 85 27.21 0.97 4.91
CA GLY A 85 28.33 0.22 4.31
C GLY A 85 28.17 -1.32 4.41
N PRO A 86 28.80 -2.09 3.51
CA PRO A 86 28.91 -3.54 3.67
C PRO A 86 29.76 -3.95 4.89
#